data_AF-A0A1H2Z047-F1
#
_entry.id   AF-A0A1H2Z047-F1
#
_cell.length_a   1.000
_cell.length_b   1.000
_cell.length_c   1.000
_cell.angle_alpha   90.00
_cell.angle_beta   90.00
_cell.angle_gamma   90.00
#
_symmetry.space_group_name_H-M   'P 1'
#
loop_
_entity.id
_entity.type
_entity.pdbx_description
1 polymer ?
#
loop_
_entity_poly.entity_id
_entity_poly.type
_entity_poly.pdbx_seq_one_letter_code
_entity_poly.pdbx_strand_id
1 'polypeptide(L)'
;MRKIIAALCIMLISSSLFAQKTVNNYKYIIVPNQFDFLRSQDQYQLNSLTKFLFNRAGMVAFLSSDEKPQELLNNNCMALTGKLVEESGMFSTKIKVQLLDCYNKVVFESKVGISKEKEFKKSYHESTRRAFVDIEELNYSYVPTQNTIEKKVVNEVIAPKQIKKPKQVISKEITEIKREPRVKKVTKDEIKAIKNKKKIKALPKNNLIGTLEGKYNFGQWGTSAVTKTSNGNYKVIGGDENFNFADIYKTSKPNIYIIKWVTNKQPQLLQIDRQGNLKVDATEGVKVYNKIN
;
A
#
# COMPACT_ATOMS: atom_id res chain seq x y z
N MET A 1 -39.06 -38.43 27.93
CA MET A 1 -37.62 -38.08 28.10
C MET A 1 -36.79 -38.20 26.81
N ARG A 2 -36.44 -39.38 26.27
CA ARG A 2 -35.54 -39.51 25.08
C ARG A 2 -35.80 -38.50 23.92
N LYS A 3 -37.07 -38.32 23.50
CA LYS A 3 -37.44 -37.34 22.44
C LYS A 3 -37.13 -35.88 22.78
N ILE A 4 -37.19 -35.49 24.06
CA ILE A 4 -36.91 -34.13 24.54
C ILE A 4 -35.39 -33.89 24.54
N ILE A 5 -34.59 -34.88 24.96
CA ILE A 5 -33.13 -34.82 24.91
C ILE A 5 -32.66 -34.67 23.45
N ALA A 6 -33.24 -35.44 22.52
CA ALA A 6 -32.95 -35.30 21.09
C ALA A 6 -33.29 -33.90 20.54
N ALA A 7 -34.45 -33.33 20.90
CA ALA A 7 -34.83 -31.98 20.50
C ALA A 7 -33.88 -30.91 21.06
N LEU A 8 -33.44 -31.05 22.33
CA LEU A 8 -32.49 -30.14 22.96
C LEU A 8 -31.11 -30.20 22.27
N CYS A 9 -30.62 -31.39 21.93
CA CYS A 9 -29.39 -31.56 21.17
C CYS A 9 -29.46 -30.90 19.77
N ILE A 10 -30.60 -31.02 19.07
CA ILE A 10 -30.80 -30.38 17.75
C ILE A 10 -30.77 -28.85 17.88
N MET A 11 -31.43 -28.29 18.90
CA MET A 11 -31.46 -26.84 19.14
C MET A 11 -30.08 -26.25 19.49
N LEU A 12 -29.23 -27.02 20.17
CA LEU A 12 -27.84 -26.63 20.51
C LEU A 12 -26.89 -26.64 19.31
N ILE A 13 -27.20 -27.40 18.24
CA ILE A 13 -26.37 -27.44 17.03
C ILE A 13 -26.66 -26.22 16.14
N SER A 14 -27.94 -25.83 16.02
CA SER A 14 -28.39 -24.76 15.11
C SER A 14 -27.87 -23.34 15.42
N SER A 15 -27.41 -23.06 16.64
CA SER A 15 -26.81 -21.76 17.01
C SER A 15 -25.37 -21.57 16.50
N SER A 16 -24.74 -22.61 15.96
CA SER A 16 -23.31 -22.61 15.56
C SER A 16 -23.02 -21.96 14.21
N LEU A 17 -24.02 -21.46 13.49
CA LEU A 17 -23.93 -21.03 12.09
C LEU A 17 -23.62 -19.54 11.87
N PHE A 18 -23.26 -18.79 12.92
CA PHE A 18 -22.69 -17.45 12.75
C PHE A 18 -21.31 -17.56 12.11
N ALA A 19 -21.21 -17.24 10.81
CA ALA A 19 -19.99 -17.34 10.02
C ALA A 19 -18.81 -16.63 10.71
N GLN A 20 -17.87 -17.42 11.25
CA GLN A 20 -16.74 -16.92 12.02
C GLN A 20 -15.79 -16.16 11.09
N LYS A 21 -15.81 -14.82 11.18
CA LYS A 21 -14.86 -13.97 10.46
C LYS A 21 -13.43 -14.36 10.80
N THR A 22 -12.64 -14.63 9.76
CA THR A 22 -11.22 -14.93 9.84
C THR A 22 -10.39 -13.66 9.59
N VAL A 23 -9.09 -13.71 9.88
CA VAL A 23 -8.15 -12.59 9.57
C VAL A 23 -8.22 -12.20 8.10
N ASN A 24 -8.33 -13.18 7.20
CA ASN A 24 -8.44 -13.00 5.75
C ASN A 24 -9.68 -12.19 5.28
N ASN A 25 -10.69 -11.99 6.13
CA ASN A 25 -11.87 -11.21 5.77
C ASN A 25 -11.72 -9.69 5.89
N TYR A 26 -10.62 -9.22 6.49
CA TYR A 26 -10.33 -7.80 6.69
C TYR A 26 -9.26 -7.34 5.71
N LYS A 27 -9.41 -6.14 5.14
CA LYS A 27 -8.54 -5.61 4.07
C LYS A 27 -7.32 -4.87 4.63
N TYR A 28 -7.44 -4.38 5.87
CA TYR A 28 -6.52 -3.42 6.49
C TYR A 28 -6.17 -3.81 7.93
N ILE A 29 -5.00 -3.35 8.38
CA ILE A 29 -4.62 -3.36 9.81
C ILE A 29 -4.44 -1.91 10.27
N ILE A 30 -5.01 -1.56 11.43
CA ILE A 30 -4.74 -0.31 12.14
C ILE A 30 -3.89 -0.65 13.36
N VAL A 31 -2.68 -0.10 13.41
CA VAL A 31 -1.77 -0.21 14.55
C VAL A 31 -1.93 1.05 15.40
N PRO A 32 -2.24 0.96 16.70
CA PRO A 32 -2.22 2.11 17.60
C PRO A 32 -0.91 2.90 17.55
N ASN A 33 -0.93 4.20 17.85
CA ASN A 33 0.30 5.01 17.93
C ASN A 33 1.11 4.74 19.20
N GLN A 34 0.49 4.10 20.19
CA GLN A 34 1.04 3.72 21.49
C GLN A 34 0.34 2.44 21.92
N PHE A 35 1.07 1.48 22.49
CA PHE A 35 0.49 0.30 23.15
C PHE A 35 0.37 0.54 24.66
N ASP A 36 -0.57 -0.14 25.31
CA ASP A 36 -0.98 0.08 26.71
C ASP A 36 0.19 0.01 27.72
N PHE A 37 1.21 -0.80 27.44
CA PHE A 37 2.40 -0.98 28.28
C PHE A 37 3.50 0.08 28.04
N LEU A 38 3.37 0.90 26.99
CA LEU A 38 4.32 1.96 26.64
C LEU A 38 3.93 3.30 27.27
N ARG A 39 4.93 4.07 27.68
CA ARG A 39 4.77 5.39 28.33
C ARG A 39 4.68 6.55 27.32
N SER A 40 5.13 6.35 26.09
CA SER A 40 5.03 7.34 25.00
C SER A 40 4.63 6.68 23.68
N GLN A 41 4.17 7.51 22.73
CA GLN A 41 3.96 7.09 21.35
C GLN A 41 5.26 6.56 20.73
N ASP A 42 5.12 5.51 19.92
CA ASP A 42 6.18 4.75 19.25
C ASP A 42 7.45 4.49 20.11
N GLN A 43 7.27 4.27 21.42
CA GLN A 43 8.39 3.97 22.32
C GLN A 43 9.13 2.71 21.84
N TYR A 44 10.46 2.79 21.80
CA TYR A 44 11.33 1.77 21.19
C TYR A 44 11.08 1.50 19.69
N GLN A 45 10.31 2.35 18.99
CA GLN A 45 9.86 2.17 17.60
C GLN A 45 8.95 0.95 17.39
N LEU A 46 8.24 0.52 18.44
CA LEU A 46 7.41 -0.70 18.40
C LEU A 46 6.17 -0.58 17.52
N ASN A 47 5.56 0.59 17.44
CA ASN A 47 4.34 0.83 16.66
C ASN A 47 4.71 0.90 15.16
N SER A 48 5.82 1.58 14.83
CA SER A 48 6.45 1.57 13.51
C SER A 48 6.90 0.16 13.08
N LEU A 49 7.57 -0.59 13.97
CA LEU A 49 7.97 -1.99 13.71
C LEU A 49 6.77 -2.89 13.46
N THR A 50 5.71 -2.76 14.26
CA THR A 50 4.46 -3.54 14.12
C THR A 50 3.80 -3.28 12.77
N LYS A 51 3.67 -2.01 12.36
CA LYS A 51 3.19 -1.63 11.01
C LYS A 51 4.08 -2.24 9.91
N PHE A 52 5.40 -2.14 10.04
CA PHE A 52 6.36 -2.70 9.08
C PHE A 52 6.23 -4.22 8.95
N LEU A 53 6.07 -4.96 10.05
CA LEU A 53 5.93 -6.42 10.05
C LEU A 53 4.60 -6.87 9.43
N PHE A 54 3.48 -6.19 9.71
CA PHE A 54 2.21 -6.47 9.02
C PHE A 54 2.30 -6.18 7.51
N ASN A 55 2.96 -5.08 7.11
CA ASN A 55 3.20 -4.77 5.69
C ASN A 55 4.09 -5.84 5.02
N ARG A 56 5.15 -6.32 5.71
CA ARG A 56 6.01 -7.43 5.25
C ARG A 56 5.22 -8.73 5.07
N ALA A 57 4.25 -9.02 5.94
CA ALA A 57 3.36 -10.18 5.85
C ALA A 57 2.24 -10.04 4.78
N GLY A 58 2.26 -8.98 3.97
CA GLY A 58 1.35 -8.81 2.82
C GLY A 58 0.00 -8.17 3.15
N MET A 59 -0.23 -7.77 4.40
CA MET A 59 -1.38 -6.94 4.79
C MET A 59 -1.10 -5.46 4.52
N VAL A 60 -2.13 -4.62 4.45
CA VAL A 60 -1.97 -3.17 4.32
C VAL A 60 -2.17 -2.53 5.69
N ALA A 61 -1.08 -2.13 6.34
CA ALA A 61 -1.06 -1.62 7.71
C ALA A 61 -0.80 -0.11 7.79
N PHE A 62 -1.60 0.56 8.62
CA PHE A 62 -1.54 1.99 8.93
C PHE A 62 -1.34 2.21 10.43
N LEU A 63 -0.64 3.26 10.84
CA LEU A 63 -0.73 3.81 12.20
C LEU A 63 -2.07 4.52 12.39
N SER A 64 -2.55 4.67 13.63
CA SER A 64 -3.75 5.47 13.93
C SER A 64 -3.64 6.93 13.45
N SER A 65 -2.44 7.52 13.43
CA SER A 65 -2.17 8.85 12.86
C SER A 65 -2.13 8.93 11.32
N ASP A 66 -1.92 7.82 10.61
CA ASP A 66 -1.76 7.87 9.15
C ASP A 66 -3.05 8.28 8.43
N GLU A 67 -2.90 8.93 7.27
CA GLU A 67 -4.02 9.10 6.33
C GLU A 67 -4.55 7.74 5.85
N LYS A 68 -5.87 7.56 5.89
CA LYS A 68 -6.57 6.31 5.60
C LYS A 68 -7.46 6.49 4.36
N PRO A 69 -7.62 5.45 3.52
CA PRO A 69 -8.48 5.54 2.34
C PRO A 69 -9.94 5.75 2.74
N GLN A 70 -10.71 6.47 1.92
CA GLN A 70 -12.12 6.81 2.23
C GLN A 70 -13.00 5.58 2.50
N GLU A 71 -12.73 4.43 1.87
CA GLU A 71 -13.45 3.18 2.15
C GLU A 71 -13.32 2.73 3.62
N LEU A 72 -12.14 2.93 4.22
CA LEU A 72 -11.88 2.57 5.62
C LEU A 72 -12.49 3.61 6.58
N LEU A 73 -12.42 4.91 6.24
CA LEU A 73 -13.07 5.97 7.01
C LEU A 73 -14.61 5.81 7.02
N ASN A 74 -15.19 5.36 5.92
CA ASN A 74 -16.62 5.07 5.81
C ASN A 74 -17.02 3.73 6.46
N ASN A 75 -16.08 2.80 6.66
CA ASN A 75 -16.34 1.49 7.24
C ASN A 75 -15.12 0.95 8.02
N ASN A 76 -14.99 1.40 9.27
CA ASN A 76 -13.91 0.98 10.19
C ASN A 76 -13.84 -0.56 10.37
N CYS A 77 -14.95 -1.28 10.20
CA CYS A 77 -15.01 -2.74 10.28
C CYS A 77 -14.37 -3.47 9.08
N MET A 78 -13.79 -2.76 8.12
CA MET A 78 -12.90 -3.33 7.09
C MET A 78 -11.46 -3.54 7.58
N ALA A 79 -11.12 -3.03 8.77
CA ALA A 79 -9.82 -3.23 9.42
C ALA A 79 -9.89 -4.12 10.66
N LEU A 80 -8.74 -4.71 11.01
CA LEU A 80 -8.45 -5.22 12.36
C LEU A 80 -7.55 -4.21 13.08
N THR A 81 -7.71 -4.08 14.40
CA THR A 81 -6.74 -3.38 15.25
C THR A 81 -5.62 -4.36 15.61
N GLY A 82 -4.40 -4.07 15.13
CA GLY A 82 -3.20 -4.85 15.42
C GLY A 82 -2.50 -4.33 16.69
N LYS A 83 -2.61 -5.09 17.78
CA LYS A 83 -2.13 -4.72 19.11
C LYS A 83 -1.01 -5.63 19.58
N LEU A 84 0.02 -5.06 20.21
CA LEU A 84 0.96 -5.82 21.03
C LEU A 84 0.46 -5.85 22.48
N VAL A 85 0.56 -7.01 23.11
CA VAL A 85 0.28 -7.21 24.54
C VAL A 85 1.54 -7.74 25.21
N GLU A 86 1.97 -7.10 26.30
CA GLU A 86 3.06 -7.58 27.14
C GLU A 86 2.54 -8.56 28.20
N GLU A 87 3.27 -9.66 28.41
CA GLU A 87 3.02 -10.58 29.53
C GLU A 87 4.14 -10.48 30.58
N SER A 88 3.79 -10.57 31.87
CA SER A 88 4.75 -10.51 32.97
C SER A 88 5.85 -11.58 32.85
N GLY A 89 7.12 -11.16 32.86
CA GLY A 89 8.29 -12.03 32.82
C GLY A 89 9.43 -11.48 33.67
N MET A 90 9.82 -12.21 34.73
CA MET A 90 10.74 -11.73 35.77
C MET A 90 12.14 -11.36 35.23
N PHE A 91 12.58 -12.00 34.16
CA PHE A 91 13.88 -11.78 33.50
C PHE A 91 13.78 -11.89 31.96
N SER A 92 12.61 -11.56 31.40
CA SER A 92 12.33 -11.77 29.97
C SER A 92 11.18 -10.89 29.48
N THR A 93 11.40 -10.07 28.44
CA THR A 93 10.29 -9.41 27.74
C THR A 93 9.48 -10.46 26.97
N LYS A 94 8.16 -10.46 27.17
CA LYS A 94 7.22 -11.36 26.51
C LYS A 94 6.18 -10.54 25.76
N ILE A 95 6.02 -10.77 24.46
CA ILE A 95 5.05 -10.08 23.62
C ILE A 95 4.13 -11.09 22.94
N LYS A 96 2.84 -10.77 22.85
CA LYS A 96 1.87 -11.38 21.94
C LYS A 96 1.38 -10.36 20.92
N VAL A 97 1.07 -10.83 19.72
CA VAL A 97 0.31 -10.06 18.72
C VAL A 97 -1.16 -10.48 18.83
N GLN A 98 -2.04 -9.51 19.05
CA GLN A 98 -3.49 -9.69 18.95
C GLN A 98 -4.03 -8.91 17.75
N LEU A 99 -4.97 -9.52 17.03
CA LEU A 99 -5.80 -8.86 16.03
C LEU A 99 -7.24 -8.79 16.55
N LEU A 100 -7.74 -7.57 16.74
CA LEU A 100 -9.09 -7.30 17.25
C LEU A 100 -9.99 -6.77 16.14
N ASP A 101 -11.27 -7.14 16.12
CA ASP A 101 -12.25 -6.52 15.22
C ASP A 101 -12.72 -5.14 15.72
N CYS A 102 -13.59 -4.49 14.94
CA CYS A 102 -14.17 -3.19 15.28
C CYS A 102 -15.08 -3.19 16.53
N TYR A 103 -15.39 -4.37 17.11
CA TYR A 103 -16.10 -4.53 18.37
C TYR A 103 -15.15 -4.88 19.53
N ASN A 104 -13.82 -4.79 19.31
CA ASN A 104 -12.76 -5.19 20.21
C ASN A 104 -12.75 -6.70 20.56
N LYS A 105 -13.36 -7.55 19.72
CA LYS A 105 -13.26 -9.01 19.89
C LYS A 105 -11.95 -9.51 19.27
N VAL A 106 -11.19 -10.31 20.01
CA VAL A 106 -10.00 -10.99 19.48
C VAL A 106 -10.40 -11.96 18.37
N VAL A 107 -9.87 -11.73 17.17
CA VAL A 107 -10.03 -12.58 15.97
C VAL A 107 -8.83 -13.53 15.83
N PHE A 108 -7.65 -13.11 16.30
CA PHE A 108 -6.42 -13.90 16.33
C PHE A 108 -5.51 -13.46 17.47
N GLU A 109 -4.79 -14.41 18.08
CA GLU A 109 -3.72 -14.18 19.05
C GLU A 109 -2.53 -15.10 18.72
N SER A 110 -1.31 -14.57 18.74
CA SER A 110 -0.09 -15.35 18.51
C SER A 110 0.37 -16.11 19.76
N LYS A 111 1.24 -17.09 19.56
CA LYS A 111 2.17 -17.60 20.59
C LYS A 111 2.97 -16.43 21.20
N VAL A 112 3.45 -16.62 22.43
CA VAL A 112 4.30 -15.63 23.11
C VAL A 112 5.68 -15.60 22.46
N GLY A 113 6.05 -14.47 21.87
CA GLY A 113 7.43 -14.17 21.54
C GLY A 113 8.20 -13.74 22.79
N ILE A 114 9.24 -14.49 23.16
CA ILE A 114 10.04 -14.26 24.37
C ILE A 114 11.43 -13.79 23.98
N SER A 115 11.92 -12.70 24.57
CA SER A 115 13.34 -12.32 24.56
C SER A 115 13.96 -12.43 25.95
N LYS A 116 15.28 -12.63 26.01
CA LYS A 116 16.11 -12.56 27.23
C LYS A 116 17.16 -11.44 27.15
N GLU A 117 17.06 -10.56 26.15
CA GLU A 117 17.99 -9.44 26.00
C GLU A 117 17.82 -8.41 27.11
N LYS A 118 18.95 -7.87 27.58
CA LYS A 118 18.98 -6.92 28.70
C LYS A 118 18.67 -5.48 28.27
N GLU A 119 18.92 -5.14 27.01
CA GLU A 119 18.59 -3.83 26.46
C GLU A 119 17.12 -3.81 26.04
N PHE A 120 16.29 -2.99 26.69
CA PHE A 120 14.85 -2.92 26.44
C PHE A 120 14.47 -2.86 24.95
N LYS A 121 15.09 -1.97 24.16
CA LYS A 121 14.77 -1.84 22.72
C LYS A 121 14.96 -3.16 21.97
N LYS A 122 16.12 -3.83 22.13
CA LYS A 122 16.39 -5.15 21.55
C LYS A 122 15.44 -6.23 22.07
N SER A 123 15.19 -6.24 23.38
CA SER A 123 14.30 -7.24 24.01
C SER A 123 12.86 -7.14 23.46
N TYR A 124 12.35 -5.92 23.31
CA TYR A 124 11.06 -5.64 22.68
C TYR A 124 11.04 -5.93 21.18
N HIS A 125 12.09 -5.58 20.43
CA HIS A 125 12.20 -5.88 18.99
C HIS A 125 12.24 -7.39 18.72
N GLU A 126 13.04 -8.14 19.48
CA GLU A 126 13.18 -9.59 19.32
C GLU A 126 11.90 -10.33 19.73
N SER A 127 11.32 -10.01 20.90
CA SER A 127 10.06 -10.63 21.35
C SER A 127 8.92 -10.35 20.36
N THR A 128 8.80 -9.12 19.86
CA THR A 128 7.81 -8.77 18.83
C THR A 128 8.00 -9.59 17.55
N ARG A 129 9.24 -9.70 17.03
CA ARG A 129 9.51 -10.51 15.82
C ARG A 129 9.24 -11.99 16.03
N ARG A 130 9.54 -12.54 17.21
CA ARG A 130 9.25 -13.94 17.57
C ARG A 130 7.73 -14.19 17.64
N ALA A 131 6.95 -13.24 18.13
CA ALA A 131 5.48 -13.32 18.14
C ALA A 131 4.88 -13.19 16.72
N PHE A 132 5.50 -12.40 15.85
CA PHE A 132 5.08 -12.20 14.46
C PHE A 132 5.32 -13.42 13.53
N VAL A 133 6.05 -14.45 13.95
CA VAL A 133 6.24 -15.67 13.14
C VAL A 133 4.89 -16.30 12.79
N ASP A 134 3.97 -16.40 13.75
CA ASP A 134 2.63 -16.95 13.53
C ASP A 134 1.80 -16.11 12.54
N ILE A 135 2.06 -14.80 12.48
CA ILE A 135 1.41 -13.87 11.53
C ILE A 135 1.95 -14.09 10.10
N GLU A 136 3.25 -14.38 9.94
CA GLU A 136 3.80 -14.79 8.65
C GLU A 136 3.32 -16.20 8.24
N GLU A 137 3.13 -17.12 9.21
CA GLU A 137 2.56 -18.46 8.99
C GLU A 137 1.07 -18.45 8.53
N LEU A 138 0.29 -17.41 8.85
CA LEU A 138 -1.11 -17.28 8.40
C LEU A 138 -1.28 -17.25 6.87
N ASN A 139 -0.23 -16.95 6.09
CA ASN A 139 -0.26 -16.86 4.63
C ASN A 139 -1.43 -15.98 4.11
N TYR A 140 -1.57 -14.79 4.70
CA TYR A 140 -2.71 -13.89 4.49
C TYR A 140 -3.05 -13.68 3.00
N SER A 141 -4.34 -13.82 2.71
CA SER A 141 -4.92 -13.56 1.39
C SER A 141 -6.33 -13.01 1.57
N TYR A 142 -6.59 -11.81 1.03
CA TYR A 142 -7.84 -11.12 1.25
C TYR A 142 -9.03 -11.82 0.58
N VAL A 143 -10.03 -12.20 1.37
CA VAL A 143 -11.30 -12.80 0.93
C VAL A 143 -12.46 -11.87 1.34
N PRO A 144 -12.98 -11.03 0.42
CA PRO A 144 -14.04 -10.08 0.75
C PRO A 144 -15.31 -10.81 1.17
N THR A 145 -15.75 -10.59 2.41
CA THR A 145 -17.06 -11.10 2.87
C THR A 145 -18.17 -10.41 2.10
N GLN A 146 -19.05 -11.18 1.46
CA GLN A 146 -20.28 -10.68 0.83
C GLN A 146 -21.34 -10.34 1.90
N ASN A 147 -21.01 -9.44 2.83
CA ASN A 147 -22.02 -8.76 3.63
C ASN A 147 -22.77 -7.83 2.69
N THR A 148 -24.09 -7.94 2.65
CA THR A 148 -24.96 -7.17 1.76
C THR A 148 -24.68 -5.68 1.89
N ILE A 149 -24.02 -5.11 0.89
CA ILE A 149 -24.03 -3.66 0.70
C ILE A 149 -25.47 -3.35 0.31
N GLU A 150 -26.24 -2.80 1.26
CA GLU A 150 -27.48 -2.11 0.93
C GLU A 150 -27.14 -1.08 -0.13
N LYS A 151 -27.57 -1.33 -1.38
CA LYS A 151 -27.58 -0.30 -2.40
C LYS A 151 -28.45 0.81 -1.85
N LYS A 152 -27.82 1.89 -1.38
CA LYS A 152 -28.51 3.11 -1.00
C LYS A 152 -29.07 3.70 -2.29
N VAL A 153 -30.26 3.24 -2.66
CA VAL A 153 -30.99 3.70 -3.85
C VAL A 153 -31.25 5.18 -3.61
N VAL A 154 -30.51 6.01 -4.32
CA VAL A 154 -30.79 7.44 -4.37
C VAL A 154 -32.07 7.58 -5.19
N ASN A 155 -33.21 7.58 -4.50
CA ASN A 155 -34.49 7.94 -5.09
C ASN A 155 -34.41 9.40 -5.52
N GLU A 156 -34.05 9.61 -6.79
CA GLU A 156 -34.06 10.91 -7.45
C GLU A 156 -35.52 11.38 -7.56
N VAL A 157 -35.93 12.26 -6.64
CA VAL A 157 -37.31 12.79 -6.61
C VAL A 157 -37.46 13.84 -7.71
N ILE A 158 -37.84 13.37 -8.90
CA ILE A 158 -38.13 14.21 -10.06
C ILE A 158 -39.45 14.98 -9.81
N ALA A 159 -39.32 16.24 -9.40
CA ALA A 159 -40.43 17.19 -9.34
C ALA A 159 -40.50 18.03 -10.64
N PRO A 160 -41.58 17.97 -11.44
CA PRO A 160 -41.65 18.64 -12.73
C PRO A 160 -41.93 20.14 -12.60
N LYS A 161 -41.34 20.96 -13.48
CA LYS A 161 -41.58 22.42 -13.53
C LYS A 161 -41.72 22.92 -14.97
N GLN A 162 -42.88 23.48 -15.32
CA GLN A 162 -43.19 23.88 -16.71
C GLN A 162 -42.98 25.37 -17.02
N ILE A 163 -42.22 25.58 -18.09
CA ILE A 163 -42.05 26.69 -19.05
C ILE A 163 -43.18 27.76 -19.15
N LYS A 164 -42.79 29.06 -19.12
CA LYS A 164 -43.08 30.18 -20.08
C LYS A 164 -42.64 31.54 -19.45
N LYS A 165 -41.74 32.37 -19.99
CA LYS A 165 -41.67 33.19 -21.26
C LYS A 165 -42.65 34.39 -21.32
N PRO A 166 -42.39 35.51 -22.04
CA PRO A 166 -41.37 35.84 -23.09
C PRO A 166 -40.08 36.52 -22.50
N LYS A 167 -39.23 37.39 -23.11
CA LYS A 167 -38.98 38.02 -24.47
C LYS A 167 -37.44 38.35 -24.52
N GLN A 168 -36.63 38.24 -25.60
CA GLN A 168 -36.45 39.07 -26.83
C GLN A 168 -36.07 40.56 -26.54
N VAL A 169 -35.03 41.20 -27.12
CA VAL A 169 -34.54 41.21 -28.53
C VAL A 169 -33.00 41.45 -28.71
N ILE A 170 -32.35 40.59 -29.53
CA ILE A 170 -31.27 40.76 -30.56
C ILE A 170 -30.17 41.86 -30.45
N SER A 171 -28.89 41.46 -30.56
CA SER A 171 -27.87 42.06 -31.46
C SER A 171 -26.63 41.15 -31.69
N LYS A 172 -26.24 40.97 -32.97
CA LYS A 172 -24.89 40.76 -33.62
C LYS A 172 -23.66 40.21 -32.83
N GLU A 173 -22.72 39.44 -33.41
CA GLU A 173 -22.55 38.80 -34.74
C GLU A 173 -21.45 37.68 -34.67
N ILE A 174 -21.22 36.92 -35.76
CA ILE A 174 -20.67 35.54 -35.79
C ILE A 174 -19.28 35.43 -36.42
N THR A 175 -18.46 34.48 -35.93
CA THR A 175 -17.50 33.61 -36.66
C THR A 175 -16.90 32.64 -35.61
N GLU A 176 -17.06 31.31 -35.60
CA GLU A 176 -17.03 30.24 -36.64
C GLU A 176 -15.66 30.18 -37.35
N ILE A 177 -14.91 29.06 -37.34
CA ILE A 177 -15.14 27.77 -38.05
C ILE A 177 -14.73 26.51 -37.21
N LYS A 178 -15.07 25.30 -37.70
CA LYS A 178 -15.31 24.06 -36.93
C LYS A 178 -14.78 22.78 -37.63
N ARG A 179 -14.03 21.95 -36.88
CA ARG A 179 -13.83 20.47 -36.97
C ARG A 179 -13.17 19.78 -38.21
N GLU A 180 -12.01 19.15 -37.92
CA GLU A 180 -11.78 17.68 -37.97
C GLU A 180 -11.59 16.95 -39.37
N PRO A 181 -11.35 15.62 -39.49
CA PRO A 181 -10.04 15.15 -40.01
C PRO A 181 -10.04 14.06 -41.12
N ARG A 182 -8.89 13.79 -41.78
CA ARG A 182 -8.33 12.41 -42.01
C ARG A 182 -6.93 12.31 -42.68
N VAL A 183 -6.38 11.09 -42.60
CA VAL A 183 -5.01 10.63 -42.90
C VAL A 183 -4.80 10.14 -44.35
N LYS A 184 -3.61 10.37 -44.95
CA LYS A 184 -2.81 9.54 -45.91
C LYS A 184 -1.71 10.40 -46.60
N LYS A 185 -0.58 9.90 -47.14
CA LYS A 185 0.25 8.69 -46.91
C LYS A 185 1.66 8.93 -47.54
N VAL A 186 2.69 8.34 -46.92
CA VAL A 186 4.13 8.29 -47.27
C VAL A 186 4.51 8.25 -48.77
N THR A 187 5.59 8.97 -49.13
CA THR A 187 6.63 8.51 -50.08
C THR A 187 8.02 8.76 -49.48
N LYS A 188 9.02 7.94 -49.85
CA LYS A 188 10.45 8.17 -49.60
C LYS A 188 11.18 8.18 -50.93
N ASP A 189 11.72 9.33 -51.30
CA ASP A 189 12.90 9.60 -52.14
C ASP A 189 13.11 11.13 -51.99
N GLU A 190 14.30 11.70 -51.89
CA GLU A 190 15.64 11.21 -52.26
C GLU A 190 16.58 11.12 -51.04
N ILE A 191 17.64 10.30 -51.13
CA ILE A 191 18.68 10.17 -50.07
C ILE A 191 20.08 10.15 -50.71
N LYS A 192 20.92 11.11 -50.29
CA LYS A 192 22.34 11.34 -50.70
C LYS A 192 22.49 11.94 -52.11
N ALA A 193 23.46 12.82 -52.38
CA ALA A 193 24.30 13.63 -51.49
C ALA A 193 25.07 14.69 -52.29
N ILE A 194 25.45 15.79 -51.62
CA ILE A 194 26.81 16.36 -51.72
C ILE A 194 27.27 16.65 -50.28
N LYS A 195 28.52 16.31 -49.95
CA LYS A 195 29.15 16.59 -48.65
C LYS A 195 30.08 17.79 -48.78
N ASN A 196 30.01 18.77 -47.86
CA ASN A 196 31.10 19.14 -46.93
C ASN A 196 30.98 20.56 -46.34
N LYS A 197 31.26 20.65 -45.01
CA LYS A 197 31.79 21.81 -44.26
C LYS A 197 30.88 23.08 -44.24
N LYS A 198 30.81 23.88 -43.17
CA LYS A 198 31.75 24.10 -42.04
C LYS A 198 30.97 24.59 -40.79
N LYS A 199 31.41 24.21 -39.58
CA LYS A 199 31.12 24.78 -38.24
C LYS A 199 29.67 25.26 -37.92
N ILE A 200 28.98 24.50 -37.07
CA ILE A 200 28.05 25.05 -36.05
C ILE A 200 28.75 24.94 -34.68
N LYS A 201 28.63 25.95 -33.80
CA LYS A 201 29.17 25.90 -32.42
C LYS A 201 28.38 24.86 -31.60
N ALA A 202 29.08 24.05 -30.80
CA ALA A 202 28.43 23.04 -29.97
C ALA A 202 27.63 23.69 -28.82
N LEU A 203 26.34 23.34 -28.71
CA LEU A 203 25.54 23.56 -27.51
C LEU A 203 25.78 22.37 -26.54
N PRO A 204 26.00 22.59 -25.23
CA PRO A 204 26.44 21.52 -24.33
C PRO A 204 25.37 20.43 -24.14
N LYS A 205 25.72 19.18 -24.48
CA LYS A 205 24.93 17.99 -24.17
C LYS A 205 25.03 17.61 -22.69
N ASN A 206 24.52 18.44 -21.78
CA ASN A 206 24.49 18.08 -20.36
C ASN A 206 23.25 17.25 -20.02
N ASN A 207 23.30 15.97 -20.40
CA ASN A 207 22.23 15.02 -20.21
C ASN A 207 22.25 14.51 -18.75
N LEU A 208 21.66 15.27 -17.83
CA LEU A 208 21.46 14.87 -16.43
C LEU A 208 20.43 13.75 -16.33
N ILE A 209 20.86 12.52 -16.66
CA ILE A 209 20.14 11.29 -16.33
C ILE A 209 20.32 11.10 -14.83
N GLY A 210 19.25 11.33 -14.06
CA GLY A 210 19.29 11.21 -12.60
C GLY A 210 19.72 9.81 -12.17
N THR A 211 20.81 9.70 -11.41
CA THR A 211 21.30 8.43 -10.88
C THR A 211 20.22 7.78 -10.01
N LEU A 212 19.97 6.48 -10.22
CA LEU A 212 19.01 5.68 -9.44
C LEU A 212 19.38 5.59 -7.94
N GLU A 213 20.67 5.76 -7.63
CA GLU A 213 21.20 5.74 -6.26
C GLU A 213 20.82 7.03 -5.51
N GLY A 214 20.39 6.90 -4.25
CA GLY A 214 19.95 8.03 -3.42
C GLY A 214 18.88 7.66 -2.39
N LYS A 215 18.37 8.65 -1.66
CA LYS A 215 17.25 8.49 -0.72
C LYS A 215 15.92 8.80 -1.40
N TYR A 216 14.86 8.12 -1.01
CA TYR A 216 13.53 8.23 -1.59
C TYR A 216 12.45 8.01 -0.52
N ASN A 217 11.30 8.66 -0.67
CA ASN A 217 10.13 8.36 0.16
C ASN A 217 9.29 7.26 -0.51
N PHE A 218 9.23 6.08 0.11
CA PHE A 218 8.50 4.91 -0.38
C PHE A 218 7.09 4.76 0.23
N GLY A 219 6.52 5.84 0.78
CA GLY A 219 5.18 5.86 1.35
C GLY A 219 5.10 5.01 2.62
N GLN A 220 4.48 3.83 2.55
CA GLN A 220 4.33 2.94 3.71
C GLN A 220 5.65 2.39 4.26
N TRP A 221 6.74 2.43 3.48
CA TRP A 221 8.10 2.08 3.93
C TRP A 221 8.93 3.31 4.37
N GLY A 222 8.38 4.52 4.27
CA GLY A 222 9.06 5.76 4.65
C GLY A 222 10.33 6.06 3.85
N THR A 223 11.26 6.80 4.47
CA THR A 223 12.56 7.16 3.88
C THR A 223 13.46 5.93 3.76
N SER A 224 13.79 5.55 2.53
CA SER A 224 14.65 4.41 2.22
C SER A 224 15.72 4.78 1.20
N ALA A 225 16.85 4.06 1.20
CA ALA A 225 17.96 4.29 0.28
C ALA A 225 18.00 3.22 -0.83
N VAL A 226 18.20 3.67 -2.07
CA VAL A 226 18.49 2.79 -3.21
C VAL A 226 20.01 2.70 -3.36
N THR A 227 20.56 1.50 -3.19
CA THR A 227 22.01 1.24 -3.20
C THR A 227 22.38 0.22 -4.28
N LYS A 228 23.57 0.37 -4.87
CA LYS A 228 24.05 -0.49 -5.96
C LYS A 228 24.80 -1.70 -5.41
N THR A 229 24.44 -2.89 -5.89
CA THR A 229 25.10 -4.17 -5.56
C THR A 229 26.29 -4.42 -6.48
N SER A 230 27.26 -5.22 -6.03
CA SER A 230 28.42 -5.72 -6.80
C SER A 230 28.05 -6.17 -8.22
N ASN A 231 26.93 -6.89 -8.35
CA ASN A 231 26.46 -7.49 -9.60
C ASN A 231 25.80 -6.46 -10.56
N GLY A 232 25.90 -5.16 -10.27
CA GLY A 232 25.43 -4.07 -11.12
C GLY A 232 23.92 -3.77 -11.05
N ASN A 233 23.13 -4.59 -10.35
CA ASN A 233 21.75 -4.32 -9.95
C ASN A 233 21.70 -3.44 -8.68
N TYR A 234 20.50 -3.08 -8.22
CA TYR A 234 20.28 -2.24 -7.03
C TYR A 234 19.34 -2.91 -6.03
N LYS A 235 19.40 -2.41 -4.80
CA LYS A 235 18.60 -2.84 -3.64
C LYS A 235 17.95 -1.62 -2.99
N VAL A 236 16.77 -1.80 -2.42
CA VAL A 236 16.06 -0.75 -1.69
C VAL A 236 16.02 -1.13 -0.21
N ILE A 237 16.83 -0.42 0.58
CA ILE A 237 17.03 -0.66 2.00
C ILE A 237 16.38 0.43 2.86
N GLY A 238 15.64 0.03 3.90
CA GLY A 238 14.92 0.96 4.78
C GLY A 238 14.69 0.42 6.19
N GLY A 239 14.21 1.29 7.07
CA GLY A 239 14.09 1.03 8.52
C GLY A 239 15.44 0.94 9.24
N ASP A 240 15.41 0.86 10.56
CA ASP A 240 16.61 0.86 11.43
C ASP A 240 17.60 -0.27 11.15
N GLU A 241 17.13 -1.38 10.56
CA GLU A 241 17.93 -2.58 10.25
C GLU A 241 18.42 -2.62 8.80
N ASN A 242 18.20 -1.57 8.00
CA ASN A 242 18.54 -1.51 6.57
C ASN A 242 17.94 -2.69 5.77
N PHE A 243 16.69 -3.05 6.06
CA PHE A 243 16.02 -4.20 5.46
C PHE A 243 15.78 -4.00 3.96
N ASN A 244 16.21 -4.97 3.15
CA ASN A 244 16.01 -4.97 1.69
C ASN A 244 14.58 -5.40 1.34
N PHE A 245 13.67 -4.44 1.11
CA PHE A 245 12.28 -4.73 0.75
C PHE A 245 12.01 -4.80 -0.76
N ALA A 246 12.96 -4.39 -1.60
CA ALA A 246 12.87 -4.57 -3.05
C ALA A 246 14.24 -4.66 -3.74
N ASP A 247 14.37 -5.56 -4.72
CA ASP A 247 15.50 -5.61 -5.65
C ASP A 247 15.11 -4.90 -6.96
N ILE A 248 16.04 -4.14 -7.56
CA ILE A 248 15.86 -3.44 -8.83
C ILE A 248 16.89 -3.93 -9.86
N TYR A 249 16.39 -4.51 -10.94
CA TYR A 249 17.17 -5.06 -12.05
C TYR A 249 17.23 -4.09 -13.23
N LYS A 250 18.38 -4.04 -13.91
CA LYS A 250 18.54 -3.25 -15.15
C LYS A 250 17.82 -3.90 -16.33
N THR A 251 17.30 -3.08 -17.25
CA THR A 251 16.88 -3.53 -18.59
C THR A 251 17.85 -3.01 -19.66
N SER A 252 17.63 -3.42 -20.91
CA SER A 252 18.36 -2.91 -22.08
C SER A 252 18.09 -1.43 -22.40
N LYS A 253 17.19 -0.74 -21.68
CA LYS A 253 16.86 0.68 -21.84
C LYS A 253 17.39 1.48 -20.63
N PRO A 254 18.14 2.58 -20.82
CA PRO A 254 18.92 3.22 -19.75
C PRO A 254 18.09 3.82 -18.61
N ASN A 255 16.84 4.22 -18.87
CA ASN A 255 15.93 4.82 -17.89
C ASN A 255 14.83 3.87 -17.39
N ILE A 256 14.87 2.58 -17.79
CA ILE A 256 13.84 1.59 -17.43
C ILE A 256 14.48 0.40 -16.72
N TYR A 257 13.85 0.02 -15.62
CA TYR A 257 14.27 -1.01 -14.69
C TYR A 257 13.08 -1.92 -14.37
N ILE A 258 13.35 -3.05 -13.74
CA ILE A 258 12.33 -3.94 -13.18
C ILE A 258 12.51 -3.94 -11.67
N ILE A 259 11.48 -3.56 -10.91
CA ILE A 259 11.47 -3.63 -9.45
C ILE A 259 10.69 -4.86 -8.99
N LYS A 260 11.28 -5.64 -8.08
CA LYS A 260 10.63 -6.79 -7.44
C LYS A 260 10.62 -6.56 -5.93
N TRP A 261 9.42 -6.43 -5.37
CA TRP A 261 9.21 -6.26 -3.93
C TRP A 261 9.23 -7.61 -3.22
N VAL A 262 9.54 -7.62 -1.92
CA VAL A 262 9.37 -8.79 -1.06
C VAL A 262 7.89 -9.14 -0.89
N THR A 263 7.02 -8.13 -0.84
CA THR A 263 5.57 -8.28 -0.54
C THR A 263 4.70 -8.52 -1.77
N ASN A 264 5.21 -8.30 -2.98
CA ASN A 264 4.47 -8.51 -4.24
C ASN A 264 5.14 -9.59 -5.08
N LYS A 265 4.43 -10.67 -5.39
CA LYS A 265 4.92 -11.78 -6.21
C LYS A 265 5.15 -11.38 -7.68
N GLN A 266 4.49 -10.33 -8.18
CA GLN A 266 4.67 -9.84 -9.54
C GLN A 266 5.71 -8.70 -9.59
N PRO A 267 6.75 -8.79 -10.45
CA PRO A 267 7.67 -7.69 -10.69
C PRO A 267 6.98 -6.58 -11.50
N GLN A 268 7.34 -5.33 -11.22
CA GLN A 268 6.74 -4.13 -11.81
C GLN A 268 7.79 -3.37 -12.64
N LEU A 269 7.34 -2.64 -13.65
CA LEU A 269 8.21 -1.76 -14.44
C LEU A 269 8.48 -0.49 -13.64
N LEU A 270 9.74 -0.06 -13.62
CA LEU A 270 10.20 1.16 -12.97
C LEU A 270 10.87 2.09 -14.01
N GLN A 271 10.44 3.34 -14.07
CA GLN A 271 11.04 4.38 -14.89
C GLN A 271 11.55 5.55 -14.02
N ILE A 272 12.74 6.05 -14.32
CA ILE A 272 13.26 7.29 -13.71
C ILE A 272 12.82 8.50 -14.55
N ASP A 273 12.24 9.51 -13.91
CA ASP A 273 11.86 10.77 -14.59
C ASP A 273 13.03 11.79 -14.67
N ARG A 274 12.77 13.00 -15.20
CA ARG A 274 13.82 14.02 -15.39
C ARG A 274 14.24 14.70 -14.08
N GLN A 275 13.44 14.55 -13.03
CA GLN A 275 13.69 15.06 -11.69
C GLN A 275 14.40 14.02 -10.81
N GLY A 276 14.51 12.77 -11.29
CA GLY A 276 15.15 11.66 -10.59
C GLY A 276 14.21 10.83 -9.72
N ASN A 277 12.89 11.08 -9.77
CA ASN A 277 11.88 10.30 -9.05
C ASN A 277 11.65 8.94 -9.72
N LEU A 278 11.16 7.98 -8.96
CA LEU A 278 10.89 6.62 -9.43
C LEU A 278 9.39 6.48 -9.72
N LYS A 279 9.04 6.13 -10.96
CA LYS A 279 7.66 5.84 -11.38
C LYS A 279 7.52 4.33 -11.53
N VAL A 280 6.58 3.72 -10.81
CA VAL A 280 6.37 2.28 -10.79
C VAL A 280 4.94 1.95 -11.21
N ASP A 281 4.79 1.11 -12.22
CA ASP A 281 3.49 0.71 -12.77
C ASP A 281 2.77 -0.26 -11.82
N ALA A 282 1.63 0.14 -11.26
CA ALA A 282 0.80 -0.68 -10.39
C ALA A 282 -0.60 -0.90 -10.97
N THR A 283 -1.35 -1.85 -10.39
CA THR A 283 -2.72 -2.23 -10.78
C THR A 283 -3.73 -1.07 -10.74
N GLU A 284 -3.46 -0.06 -9.92
CA GLU A 284 -4.27 1.16 -9.72
C GLU A 284 -3.75 2.37 -10.52
N GLY A 285 -2.70 2.18 -11.33
CA GLY A 285 -1.99 3.24 -12.06
C GLY A 285 -0.53 3.41 -11.61
N VAL A 286 0.11 4.48 -12.08
CA VAL A 286 1.54 4.74 -11.83
C VAL A 286 1.75 5.34 -10.45
N LYS A 287 2.45 4.64 -9.56
CA LYS A 287 2.88 5.15 -8.25
C LYS A 287 4.20 5.90 -8.41
N VAL A 288 4.33 7.08 -7.77
CA VAL A 288 5.51 7.94 -7.87
C VAL A 288 6.18 8.05 -6.50
N TYR A 289 7.46 7.69 -6.44
CA TYR A 289 8.28 7.78 -5.24
C TYR A 289 9.29 8.93 -5.41
N ASN A 290 9.10 9.98 -4.64
CA ASN A 290 9.87 11.22 -4.75
C ASN A 290 11.30 11.01 -4.24
N LYS A 291 12.27 11.57 -4.97
CA LYS A 291 13.66 11.60 -4.50
C LYS A 291 13.82 12.60 -3.36
N ILE A 292 14.56 12.20 -2.34
CA ILE A 292 14.98 13.04 -1.23
C ILE A 292 16.43 13.43 -1.51
N ASN A 293 16.66 14.73 -1.68
CA ASN A 293 17.99 15.33 -1.80
C ASN A 293 18.61 15.52 -0.41
#